data_AF-A0A7S2W4K5-F1
#
_entry.id   AF-A0A7S2W4K5-F1
#
_cell.length_a   1.000
_cell.length_b   1.000
_cell.length_c   1.000
_cell.angle_alpha   90.00
_cell.angle_beta   90.00
_cell.angle_gamma   90.00
#
_symmetry.space_group_name_H-M   'P 1'
#
loop_
_entity.id
_entity.type
_entity.pdbx_description
1 polymer ?
#
loop_
_entity_poly.entity_id
_entity_poly.type
_entity_poly.pdbx_seq_one_letter_code
_entity_poly.pdbx_strand_id
1 'polypeptide(L)'
;QKGCSYASLKVEIESLLDTTYSGCKLDADGVLSELLGGNNNEATVDALCISAYESSDVVYTFDDVTRKGYQFNNEYFSGGTKWNYEIETNDGENELKSDAARVKDVYHNEAKSGIIELPMDLPSFNPSDVGTCELNAAFCCWVQDRQAKDKNGNCNTPYDSNCVDKDPSDNANLCYVDHDRAAVGTHVAGGFSIYGDVENGKENIEGDIHCHGFAWAESANDPISVYKGNNLFFVSMYDHMYTRGYVRNVPGATMCACAETMPVVTRADCTQMEVTETFKFDFDATSNQFSAELCSVDDIDFQACEGANGTNNDLEAYYERLVNEEKAKEDNLTKLRKTLVGKGGNKCNTAIESFLATKGIDLMTK
;
A
#
# COMPACT_ATOMS: atom_id res chain seq x y z
N GLN A 1 -0.81 -0.35 -27.74
CA GLN A 1 -2.10 -0.35 -27.04
C GLN A 1 -1.90 0.24 -25.66
N LYS A 2 -2.78 1.15 -25.17
CA LYS A 2 -2.71 1.64 -23.78
C LYS A 2 -3.39 0.66 -22.83
N GLY A 3 -2.70 0.28 -21.76
CA GLY A 3 -3.17 -0.74 -20.81
C GLY A 3 -3.22 -2.15 -21.40
N CYS A 4 -3.40 -3.13 -20.52
CA CYS A 4 -3.50 -4.55 -20.90
C CYS A 4 -4.80 -5.18 -20.39
N SER A 5 -5.84 -5.15 -21.23
CA SER A 5 -7.11 -5.82 -20.95
C SER A 5 -7.78 -6.28 -22.24
N TYR A 6 -8.71 -7.22 -22.13
CA TYR A 6 -9.53 -7.64 -23.26
C TYR A 6 -10.31 -6.48 -23.88
N ALA A 7 -10.95 -5.66 -23.04
CA ALA A 7 -11.73 -4.50 -23.49
C ALA A 7 -10.87 -3.50 -24.26
N SER A 8 -9.67 -3.21 -23.75
CA SER A 8 -8.76 -2.26 -24.38
C SER A 8 -8.19 -2.79 -25.70
N LEU A 9 -7.85 -4.09 -25.75
CA LEU A 9 -7.41 -4.76 -26.98
C LEU A 9 -8.52 -4.83 -28.04
N LYS A 10 -9.76 -5.12 -27.63
CA LYS A 10 -10.93 -5.18 -28.51
C LYS A 10 -11.13 -3.85 -29.25
N VAL A 11 -11.06 -2.72 -28.55
CA VAL A 11 -11.19 -1.38 -29.15
C VAL A 11 -10.15 -1.14 -30.25
N GLU A 12 -8.90 -1.55 -30.05
CA GLU A 12 -7.87 -1.42 -31.10
C GLU A 12 -8.13 -2.31 -32.30
N ILE A 13 -8.61 -3.54 -32.07
CA ILE A 13 -8.95 -4.45 -33.16
C ILE A 13 -10.14 -3.91 -33.95
N GLU A 14 -11.17 -3.36 -33.30
CA GLU A 14 -12.29 -2.67 -33.97
C GLU A 14 -11.77 -1.54 -34.87
N SER A 15 -10.86 -0.71 -34.35
CA SER A 15 -10.22 0.37 -35.13
C SER A 15 -9.42 -0.16 -36.34
N LEU A 16 -8.67 -1.25 -36.17
CA LEU A 16 -7.92 -1.89 -37.27
C LEU A 16 -8.85 -2.49 -38.33
N LEU A 17 -9.95 -3.10 -37.91
CA LEU A 17 -10.97 -3.65 -38.81
C LEU A 17 -11.61 -2.55 -39.66
N ASP A 18 -11.96 -1.42 -39.06
CA ASP A 18 -12.57 -0.31 -39.78
C ASP A 18 -11.60 0.40 -40.73
N THR A 19 -10.35 0.60 -40.32
CA THR A 19 -9.38 1.42 -41.05
C THR A 19 -8.53 0.65 -42.06
N THR A 20 -8.08 -0.55 -41.68
CA THR A 20 -7.06 -1.30 -42.42
C THR A 20 -7.64 -2.56 -43.05
N TYR A 21 -8.57 -3.23 -42.37
CA TYR A 21 -9.12 -4.52 -42.77
C TYR A 21 -10.63 -4.46 -43.04
N SER A 22 -11.12 -3.39 -43.70
CA SER A 22 -12.55 -3.13 -43.93
C SER A 22 -13.31 -4.19 -44.75
N GLY A 23 -12.61 -5.16 -45.33
CA GLY A 23 -13.18 -6.34 -45.98
C GLY A 23 -13.30 -7.59 -45.11
N CYS A 24 -12.83 -7.53 -43.86
CA CYS A 24 -12.96 -8.62 -42.89
C CYS A 24 -14.44 -8.83 -42.54
N LYS A 25 -14.88 -10.09 -42.44
CA LYS A 25 -16.26 -10.45 -42.13
C LYS A 25 -16.50 -10.72 -40.64
N LEU A 26 -15.42 -10.85 -39.88
CA LEU A 26 -15.47 -11.05 -38.44
C LEU A 26 -15.48 -9.67 -37.76
N ASP A 27 -16.22 -9.57 -36.67
CA ASP A 27 -16.07 -8.48 -35.71
C ASP A 27 -14.83 -8.72 -34.83
N ALA A 28 -14.52 -7.77 -33.95
CA ALA A 28 -13.33 -7.86 -33.11
C ALA A 28 -13.36 -9.07 -32.16
N ASP A 29 -14.53 -9.42 -31.61
CA ASP A 29 -14.68 -10.62 -30.77
C ASP A 29 -14.41 -11.90 -31.58
N GLY A 30 -14.91 -11.97 -32.82
CA GLY A 30 -14.65 -13.08 -33.74
C GLY A 30 -13.17 -13.21 -34.10
N VAL A 31 -12.51 -12.09 -34.39
CA VAL A 31 -11.05 -12.08 -34.65
C VAL A 31 -10.28 -12.55 -33.43
N LEU A 32 -10.58 -12.02 -32.24
CA LEU A 32 -9.92 -12.42 -31.01
C LEU A 32 -10.15 -13.90 -30.70
N SER A 33 -11.35 -14.43 -30.94
CA SER A 33 -11.64 -15.85 -30.72
C SER A 33 -10.80 -16.76 -31.62
N GLU A 34 -10.60 -16.37 -32.89
CA GLU A 34 -9.74 -17.11 -33.83
C GLU A 34 -8.26 -17.01 -33.43
N LEU A 35 -7.78 -15.82 -33.05
CA LEU A 35 -6.37 -15.60 -32.67
C LEU A 35 -5.99 -16.28 -31.34
N LEU A 36 -6.91 -16.28 -30.38
CA LEU A 36 -6.71 -16.86 -29.05
C LEU A 36 -7.08 -18.35 -28.99
N GLY A 37 -7.73 -18.89 -30.04
CA GLY A 37 -8.02 -20.32 -30.18
C GLY A 37 -9.06 -20.86 -29.18
N GLY A 38 -9.99 -20.03 -28.69
CA GLY A 38 -10.94 -20.45 -27.66
C GLY A 38 -12.10 -19.49 -27.39
N ASN A 39 -12.94 -19.84 -26.40
CA ASN A 39 -14.14 -19.09 -26.04
C ASN A 39 -13.99 -18.23 -24.76
N ASN A 40 -12.82 -18.25 -24.11
CA ASN A 40 -12.57 -17.53 -22.85
C ASN A 40 -11.52 -16.43 -23.04
N ASN A 41 -11.79 -15.56 -24.01
CA ASN A 41 -10.81 -14.59 -24.50
C ASN A 41 -10.36 -13.60 -23.42
N GLU A 42 -11.25 -13.22 -22.49
CA GLU A 42 -10.90 -12.34 -21.36
C GLU A 42 -9.82 -12.95 -20.48
N ALA A 43 -10.04 -14.16 -19.97
CA ALA A 43 -9.06 -14.84 -19.12
C ALA A 43 -7.75 -15.13 -19.86
N THR A 44 -7.80 -15.43 -21.17
CA THR A 44 -6.59 -15.64 -21.97
C THR A 44 -5.79 -14.34 -22.12
N VAL A 45 -6.45 -13.21 -22.40
CA VAL A 45 -5.77 -11.91 -22.48
C VAL A 45 -5.19 -11.52 -21.11
N ASP A 46 -5.94 -11.71 -20.02
CA ASP A 46 -5.43 -11.46 -18.67
C ASP A 46 -4.17 -12.28 -18.37
N ALA A 47 -4.15 -13.57 -18.73
CA ALA A 47 -2.96 -14.40 -18.54
C ALA A 47 -1.76 -13.91 -19.36
N LEU A 48 -1.98 -13.44 -20.60
CA LEU A 48 -0.93 -12.85 -21.41
C LEU A 48 -0.38 -11.55 -20.81
N CYS A 49 -1.26 -10.72 -20.27
CA CYS A 49 -0.88 -9.48 -19.60
C CYS A 49 -0.05 -9.75 -18.34
N ILE A 50 -0.45 -10.71 -17.51
CA ILE A 50 0.34 -11.14 -16.33
C ILE A 50 1.74 -11.60 -16.77
N SER A 51 1.82 -12.47 -17.79
CA SER A 51 3.12 -12.91 -18.32
C SER A 51 3.95 -11.75 -18.89
N ALA A 52 3.32 -10.75 -19.50
CA ALA A 52 4.01 -9.57 -20.02
C ALA A 52 4.62 -8.72 -18.89
N TYR A 53 3.95 -8.58 -17.74
CA TYR A 53 4.53 -7.94 -16.56
C TYR A 53 5.70 -8.75 -15.98
N GLU A 54 5.51 -10.05 -15.76
CA GLU A 54 6.51 -10.94 -15.17
C GLU A 54 7.79 -11.05 -16.00
N SER A 55 7.67 -10.91 -17.32
CA SER A 55 8.79 -10.98 -18.27
C SER A 55 9.45 -9.62 -18.54
N SER A 56 8.97 -8.53 -17.94
CA SER A 56 9.47 -7.19 -18.21
C SER A 56 10.81 -6.91 -17.53
N ASP A 57 11.69 -6.19 -18.23
CA ASP A 57 13.00 -5.76 -17.71
C ASP A 57 12.90 -4.60 -16.70
N VAL A 58 11.70 -4.08 -16.43
CA VAL A 58 11.46 -2.94 -15.52
C VAL A 58 10.95 -3.38 -14.13
N VAL A 59 11.10 -4.66 -13.79
CA VAL A 59 10.75 -5.21 -12.47
C VAL A 59 11.92 -5.02 -11.50
N TYR A 60 11.61 -4.49 -10.32
CA TYR A 60 12.54 -4.19 -9.24
C TYR A 60 12.11 -4.92 -7.98
N THR A 61 13.04 -5.65 -7.38
CA THR A 61 12.82 -6.20 -6.05
C THR A 61 12.89 -5.08 -5.01
N PHE A 62 12.22 -5.25 -3.87
CA PHE A 62 12.32 -4.26 -2.81
C PHE A 62 13.74 -4.17 -2.19
N ASP A 63 14.58 -5.20 -2.33
CA ASP A 63 15.98 -5.13 -1.90
C ASP A 63 16.78 -4.09 -2.71
N ASP A 64 16.45 -3.93 -3.99
CA ASP A 64 17.05 -2.91 -4.85
C ASP A 64 16.67 -1.49 -4.43
N VAL A 65 15.55 -1.29 -3.73
CA VAL A 65 15.12 0.03 -3.25
C VAL A 65 16.16 0.60 -2.28
N THR A 66 16.51 -0.15 -1.23
CA THR A 66 17.46 0.35 -0.21
C THR A 66 18.91 0.00 -0.53
N ARG A 67 19.16 -1.14 -1.20
CA ARG A 67 20.48 -1.77 -1.37
C ARG A 67 21.23 -1.96 -0.05
N LYS A 68 20.48 -2.20 1.04
CA LYS A 68 21.03 -2.43 2.39
C LYS A 68 20.81 -3.86 2.90
N GLY A 69 20.16 -4.71 2.09
CA GLY A 69 19.92 -6.11 2.39
C GLY A 69 18.64 -6.34 3.21
N TYR A 70 18.20 -7.60 3.19
CA TYR A 70 17.02 -8.11 3.90
C TYR A 70 16.87 -7.57 5.33
N GLN A 71 17.92 -7.68 6.16
CA GLN A 71 17.84 -7.28 7.58
C GLN A 71 17.50 -5.79 7.72
N PHE A 72 18.06 -4.94 6.86
CA PHE A 72 17.75 -3.52 6.90
C PHE A 72 16.29 -3.26 6.52
N ASN A 73 15.79 -3.90 5.46
CA ASN A 73 14.41 -3.73 5.01
C ASN A 73 13.41 -4.25 6.04
N ASN A 74 13.67 -5.44 6.60
CA ASN A 74 12.87 -6.01 7.66
C ASN A 74 12.77 -5.05 8.85
N GLU A 75 13.92 -4.62 9.38
CA GLU A 75 13.94 -3.73 10.54
C GLU A 75 13.34 -2.37 10.23
N TYR A 76 13.50 -1.84 9.01
CA TYR A 76 12.88 -0.57 8.63
C TYR A 76 11.35 -0.63 8.77
N PHE A 77 10.71 -1.68 8.24
CA PHE A 77 9.25 -1.83 8.35
C PHE A 77 8.76 -2.25 9.74
N SER A 78 9.63 -2.81 10.57
CA SER A 78 9.38 -3.01 12.00
C SER A 78 9.52 -1.73 12.83
N GLY A 79 9.93 -0.61 12.23
CA GLY A 79 10.15 0.68 12.92
C GLY A 79 11.57 0.88 13.45
N GLY A 80 12.50 0.02 13.05
CA GLY A 80 13.91 0.06 13.38
C GLY A 80 14.82 0.65 12.31
N THR A 81 16.12 0.44 12.46
CA THR A 81 17.22 1.06 11.69
C THR A 81 17.45 2.54 11.99
N LYS A 82 18.60 3.03 11.54
CA LYS A 82 19.00 4.42 11.64
C LYS A 82 18.03 5.41 10.95
N TRP A 83 17.32 4.96 9.92
CA TRP A 83 16.29 5.77 9.26
C TRP A 83 15.10 6.08 10.15
N ASN A 84 14.79 5.20 11.12
CA ASN A 84 13.75 5.45 12.11
C ASN A 84 14.25 6.05 13.43
N TYR A 85 15.51 5.80 13.81
CA TYR A 85 15.99 6.13 15.16
C TYR A 85 16.70 7.46 15.29
N GLU A 86 17.52 7.82 14.31
CA GLU A 86 18.36 9.00 14.40
C GLU A 86 17.50 10.26 14.28
N ILE A 87 18.01 11.40 14.76
CA ILE A 87 17.42 12.72 14.60
C ILE A 87 18.53 13.59 14.06
N GLU A 88 18.21 14.45 13.09
CA GLU A 88 19.17 15.41 12.57
C GLU A 88 19.72 16.25 13.72
N THR A 89 21.02 16.52 13.75
CA THR A 89 21.62 17.34 14.80
C THR A 89 21.79 18.78 14.36
N ASN A 90 21.94 19.71 15.29
CA ASN A 90 22.22 21.11 14.95
C ASN A 90 23.53 21.29 14.15
N ASP A 91 24.47 20.35 14.28
CA ASP A 91 25.74 20.33 13.56
C ASP A 91 25.63 19.67 12.17
N GLY A 92 24.43 19.24 11.76
CA GLY A 92 24.15 18.67 10.44
C GLY A 92 24.47 17.17 10.31
N GLU A 93 24.60 16.46 11.44
CA GLU A 93 24.70 14.99 11.42
C GLU A 93 23.30 14.37 11.30
N ASN A 94 23.24 13.14 10.80
CA ASN A 94 21.99 12.37 10.63
C ASN A 94 20.90 13.06 9.78
N GLU A 95 21.32 13.94 8.86
CA GLU A 95 20.42 14.60 7.91
C GLU A 95 19.77 13.53 7.02
N LEU A 96 18.47 13.28 7.23
CA LEU A 96 17.74 12.22 6.53
C LEU A 96 17.75 12.43 5.00
N LYS A 97 17.77 13.68 4.52
CA LYS A 97 17.89 13.99 3.09
C LYS A 97 19.20 13.50 2.47
N SER A 98 20.26 13.42 3.28
CA SER A 98 21.56 12.88 2.90
C SER A 98 21.62 11.36 3.13
N ASP A 99 21.23 10.89 4.31
CA ASP A 99 21.29 9.48 4.71
C ASP A 99 20.37 8.55 3.93
N ALA A 100 19.25 9.08 3.45
CA ALA A 100 18.28 8.39 2.63
C ALA A 100 18.18 9.00 1.22
N ALA A 101 19.24 9.67 0.71
CA ALA A 101 19.26 10.27 -0.63
C ALA A 101 18.84 9.28 -1.74
N ARG A 102 19.17 8.00 -1.57
CA ARG A 102 18.74 6.93 -2.49
C ARG A 102 17.22 6.86 -2.66
N VAL A 103 16.42 7.15 -1.64
CA VAL A 103 14.96 7.15 -1.73
C VAL A 103 14.49 8.16 -2.78
N LYS A 104 15.11 9.34 -2.83
CA LYS A 104 14.81 10.33 -3.88
C LYS A 104 15.19 9.83 -5.27
N ASP A 105 16.33 9.15 -5.41
CA ASP A 105 16.77 8.61 -6.70
C ASP A 105 15.85 7.48 -7.17
N VAL A 106 15.42 6.59 -6.28
CA VAL A 106 14.47 5.52 -6.61
C VAL A 106 13.13 6.12 -7.02
N TYR A 107 12.66 7.16 -6.34
CA TYR A 107 11.42 7.83 -6.73
C TYR A 107 11.48 8.37 -8.15
N HIS A 108 12.51 9.14 -8.49
CA HIS A 108 12.59 9.79 -9.79
C HIS A 108 12.95 8.87 -10.97
N ASN A 109 13.67 7.77 -10.71
CA ASN A 109 14.20 6.92 -11.79
C ASN A 109 13.51 5.56 -11.91
N GLU A 110 12.95 5.02 -10.81
CA GLU A 110 12.41 3.65 -10.79
C GLU A 110 10.93 3.62 -10.44
N ALA A 111 10.51 4.26 -9.34
CA ALA A 111 9.16 4.15 -8.81
C ALA A 111 8.08 4.81 -9.68
N LYS A 112 8.47 5.75 -10.54
CA LYS A 112 7.58 6.48 -11.47
C LYS A 112 7.44 5.82 -12.85
N SER A 113 8.24 4.81 -13.16
CA SER A 113 8.33 4.21 -14.51
C SER A 113 8.73 2.74 -14.51
N GLY A 114 8.60 2.06 -13.38
CA GLY A 114 8.97 0.66 -13.19
C GLY A 114 8.04 -0.04 -12.20
N ILE A 115 8.18 -1.34 -12.06
CA ILE A 115 7.35 -2.19 -11.20
C ILE A 115 8.18 -2.54 -9.96
N ILE A 116 7.83 -1.99 -8.80
CA ILE A 116 8.43 -2.38 -7.52
C ILE A 116 7.58 -3.49 -6.93
N GLU A 117 8.18 -4.64 -6.69
CA GLU A 117 7.51 -5.76 -6.04
C GLU A 117 7.20 -5.44 -4.57
N LEU A 118 6.01 -5.85 -4.11
CA LEU A 118 5.72 -5.82 -2.68
C LEU A 118 6.64 -6.83 -1.97
N PRO A 119 7.30 -6.47 -0.85
CA PRO A 119 8.30 -7.32 -0.21
C PRO A 119 7.67 -8.46 0.59
N MET A 120 7.11 -9.44 -0.13
CA MET A 120 6.43 -10.62 0.41
C MET A 120 7.40 -11.63 1.06
N ASP A 121 8.69 -11.35 1.07
CA ASP A 121 9.71 -12.06 1.83
C ASP A 121 9.83 -11.54 3.28
N LEU A 122 9.28 -10.37 3.57
CA LEU A 122 9.36 -9.73 4.89
C LEU A 122 8.17 -10.13 5.77
N PRO A 123 8.40 -10.45 7.06
CA PRO A 123 7.36 -10.73 8.06
C PRO A 123 6.21 -9.71 8.13
N SER A 124 6.46 -8.43 7.84
CA SER A 124 5.42 -7.40 7.81
C SER A 124 4.37 -7.61 6.70
N PHE A 125 4.75 -8.25 5.60
CA PHE A 125 3.87 -8.47 4.43
C PHE A 125 3.65 -9.96 4.13
N ASN A 126 4.39 -10.84 4.79
CA ASN A 126 4.13 -12.27 4.77
C ASN A 126 4.35 -12.87 6.16
N PRO A 127 3.50 -12.49 7.11
CA PRO A 127 3.55 -13.06 8.45
C PRO A 127 3.20 -14.55 8.38
N SER A 128 3.97 -15.41 9.04
CA SER A 128 3.73 -16.87 8.98
C SER A 128 2.44 -17.32 9.67
N ASP A 129 1.90 -16.47 10.54
CA ASP A 129 0.87 -16.84 11.53
C ASP A 129 -0.53 -16.29 11.18
N VAL A 130 -0.60 -15.42 10.17
CA VAL A 130 -1.82 -14.87 9.57
C VAL A 130 -1.63 -14.91 8.06
N GLY A 131 -2.68 -15.20 7.29
CA GLY A 131 -2.55 -15.36 5.84
C GLY A 131 -1.85 -14.19 5.15
N THR A 132 -1.30 -14.45 3.97
CA THR A 132 -0.51 -13.49 3.20
C THR A 132 -1.39 -12.34 2.66
N CYS A 133 -1.43 -11.19 3.34
CA CYS A 133 -2.08 -9.94 2.90
C CYS A 133 -3.49 -10.14 2.30
N GLU A 134 -4.32 -10.94 2.97
CA GLU A 134 -5.61 -11.41 2.49
C GLU A 134 -6.65 -10.29 2.32
N LEU A 135 -6.42 -9.14 2.96
CA LEU A 135 -7.31 -7.99 2.85
C LEU A 135 -7.06 -7.16 1.61
N ASN A 136 -5.99 -7.38 0.86
CA ASN A 136 -5.58 -6.54 -0.27
C ASN A 136 -5.40 -5.06 0.13
N ALA A 137 -4.95 -4.81 1.35
CA ALA A 137 -4.66 -3.48 1.86
C ALA A 137 -3.45 -3.52 2.80
N ALA A 138 -2.68 -2.43 2.81
CA ALA A 138 -1.56 -2.24 3.71
C ALA A 138 -1.50 -0.77 4.14
N PHE A 139 -0.99 -0.52 5.33
CA PHE A 139 -0.78 0.85 5.79
C PHE A 139 0.40 0.92 6.75
N CYS A 140 0.85 2.15 6.96
CA CYS A 140 1.86 2.51 7.92
C CYS A 140 1.24 3.37 9.02
N CYS A 141 1.79 3.32 10.24
CA CYS A 141 1.51 4.25 11.30
C CYS A 141 2.81 4.74 11.95
N TRP A 142 2.98 6.06 11.98
CA TRP A 142 4.12 6.74 12.54
C TRP A 142 3.74 7.45 13.82
N VAL A 143 4.69 7.48 14.76
CA VAL A 143 4.53 8.09 16.08
C VAL A 143 5.61 9.13 16.38
N GLN A 144 6.55 9.34 15.47
CA GLN A 144 7.57 10.39 15.61
C GLN A 144 7.80 11.14 14.31
N ASP A 145 8.23 12.38 14.46
CA ASP A 145 8.72 13.27 13.41
C ASP A 145 10.16 13.69 13.74
N ARG A 146 11.08 13.41 12.80
CA ARG A 146 12.51 13.68 12.94
C ARG A 146 13.05 14.76 12.00
N GLN A 147 12.19 15.44 11.21
CA GLN A 147 12.65 16.49 10.29
C GLN A 147 11.94 17.83 10.52
N ALA A 148 12.73 18.91 10.49
CA ALA A 148 12.20 20.25 10.63
C ALA A 148 12.07 20.92 9.26
N LYS A 149 11.25 21.98 9.21
CA LYS A 149 11.11 22.88 8.03
C LYS A 149 10.56 22.21 6.76
N ASP A 150 9.89 21.08 6.91
CA ASP A 150 9.16 20.38 5.83
C ASP A 150 7.66 20.73 5.79
N LYS A 151 7.20 21.59 6.72
CA LYS A 151 5.79 22.02 6.91
C LYS A 151 4.85 20.89 7.36
N ASN A 152 5.40 19.82 7.92
CA ASN A 152 4.67 18.70 8.48
C ASN A 152 5.14 18.47 9.93
N GLY A 153 4.37 17.70 10.69
CA GLY A 153 4.72 17.31 12.06
C GLY A 153 5.04 18.46 13.02
N ASN A 154 5.77 18.13 14.07
CA ASN A 154 6.07 18.99 15.21
C ASN A 154 7.58 19.16 15.48
N CYS A 155 8.46 18.56 14.66
CA CYS A 155 9.90 18.77 14.74
C CYS A 155 10.31 20.17 14.25
N ASN A 156 11.17 20.83 15.01
CA ASN A 156 11.66 22.17 14.69
C ASN A 156 13.14 22.35 15.04
N THR A 157 13.78 23.38 14.49
CA THR A 157 15.12 23.79 14.91
C THR A 157 15.07 24.61 16.22
N PRO A 158 16.10 24.59 17.08
CA PRO A 158 17.27 23.70 17.01
C PRO A 158 16.93 22.23 17.30
N TYR A 159 17.37 21.33 16.43
CA TYR A 159 16.94 19.93 16.37
C TYR A 159 17.13 19.18 17.69
N ASP A 160 18.31 19.31 18.31
CA ASP A 160 18.68 18.61 19.54
C ASP A 160 17.73 18.87 20.74
N SER A 161 16.87 19.89 20.65
CA SER A 161 15.90 20.24 21.69
C SER A 161 14.45 20.24 21.21
N ASN A 162 14.23 20.48 19.92
CA ASN A 162 12.91 20.71 19.35
C ASN A 162 12.48 19.60 18.38
N CYS A 163 13.25 18.52 18.24
CA CYS A 163 12.89 17.32 17.46
C CYS A 163 12.99 16.02 18.25
N VAL A 164 13.57 16.05 19.45
CA VAL A 164 13.58 14.88 20.34
C VAL A 164 12.15 14.58 20.78
N ASP A 165 11.69 13.37 20.47
CA ASP A 165 10.35 12.85 20.78
C ASP A 165 9.24 13.83 20.36
N LYS A 166 9.30 14.33 19.13
CA LYS A 166 8.21 15.10 18.53
C LYS A 166 7.29 14.21 17.73
N ASP A 167 6.01 14.53 17.83
CA ASP A 167 4.96 13.76 17.20
C ASP A 167 4.77 14.20 15.73
N PRO A 168 4.34 13.30 14.83
CA PRO A 168 3.91 13.67 13.49
C PRO A 168 2.60 14.48 13.54
N SER A 169 2.10 14.93 12.39
CA SER A 169 0.76 15.53 12.36
C SER A 169 -0.30 14.46 12.56
N ASP A 170 -1.20 14.71 13.51
CA ASP A 170 -2.29 13.79 13.83
C ASP A 170 -3.27 13.58 12.67
N ASN A 171 -3.62 12.32 12.41
CA ASN A 171 -4.72 11.99 11.50
C ASN A 171 -5.54 10.77 11.92
N ALA A 172 -5.23 10.13 13.05
CA ALA A 172 -5.86 8.91 13.50
C ALA A 172 -5.75 8.79 15.03
N ASN A 173 -6.66 8.04 15.66
CA ASN A 173 -6.48 7.63 17.05
C ASN A 173 -6.12 6.14 17.10
N LEU A 174 -5.16 5.77 17.93
CA LEU A 174 -4.80 4.40 18.25
C LEU A 174 -5.78 3.84 19.27
N CYS A 175 -6.45 2.74 18.95
CA CYS A 175 -7.38 2.11 19.88
C CYS A 175 -6.66 1.03 20.71
N TYR A 176 -6.03 0.06 20.04
CA TYR A 176 -5.27 -0.99 20.69
C TYR A 176 -4.28 -1.67 19.73
N VAL A 177 -3.30 -2.33 20.33
CA VAL A 177 -2.36 -3.21 19.65
C VAL A 177 -2.55 -4.62 20.19
N ASP A 178 -2.84 -5.58 19.32
CA ASP A 178 -2.86 -7.01 19.65
C ASP A 178 -1.55 -7.62 19.15
N HIS A 179 -0.62 -7.89 20.08
CA HIS A 179 0.74 -8.33 19.73
C HIS A 179 0.75 -9.71 19.07
N ASP A 180 -0.32 -10.48 19.24
CA ASP A 180 -0.51 -11.78 18.58
C ASP A 180 -0.63 -11.63 17.03
N ARG A 181 -1.09 -10.48 16.52
CA ARG A 181 -1.31 -10.25 15.07
C ARG A 181 -0.04 -10.03 14.25
N ALA A 182 1.04 -9.61 14.90
CA ALA A 182 2.29 -9.22 14.24
C ALA A 182 3.52 -9.73 15.00
N ALA A 183 3.41 -10.85 15.72
CA ALA A 183 4.44 -11.32 16.65
C ALA A 183 5.83 -11.45 16.01
N VAL A 184 5.89 -11.97 14.77
CA VAL A 184 7.15 -12.13 14.02
C VAL A 184 7.73 -10.78 13.59
N GLY A 185 6.89 -9.87 13.09
CA GLY A 185 7.33 -8.55 12.62
C GLY A 185 7.68 -7.57 13.75
N THR A 186 7.15 -7.79 14.95
CA THR A 186 7.34 -6.91 16.12
C THR A 186 8.34 -7.44 17.13
N HIS A 187 8.77 -8.70 16.99
CA HIS A 187 9.59 -9.41 17.96
C HIS A 187 8.96 -9.55 19.36
N VAL A 188 7.62 -9.49 19.44
CA VAL A 188 6.84 -9.62 20.68
C VAL A 188 5.99 -10.89 20.62
N ALA A 189 6.20 -11.80 21.58
CA ALA A 189 5.59 -13.13 21.56
C ALA A 189 4.06 -13.16 21.82
N GLY A 190 3.47 -12.06 22.28
CA GLY A 190 2.02 -11.94 22.47
C GLY A 190 1.61 -10.90 23.52
N GLY A 191 0.31 -10.86 23.80
CA GLY A 191 -0.32 -9.89 24.69
C GLY A 191 -0.96 -8.72 23.93
N PHE A 192 -1.30 -7.65 24.64
CA PHE A 192 -1.93 -6.48 24.01
C PHE A 192 -1.66 -5.19 24.79
N SER A 193 -1.79 -4.07 24.10
CA SER A 193 -1.72 -2.72 24.65
C SER A 193 -3.00 -1.96 24.31
N ILE A 194 -3.57 -1.26 25.29
CA ILE A 194 -4.82 -0.48 25.14
C ILE A 194 -4.51 1.01 25.20
N TYR A 195 -5.07 1.77 24.25
CA TYR A 195 -4.87 3.20 24.09
C TYR A 195 -6.22 3.94 24.15
N GLY A 196 -6.96 3.68 25.22
CA GLY A 196 -8.21 4.37 25.51
C GLY A 196 -8.52 4.30 27.00
N ASP A 197 -9.31 5.26 27.46
CA ASP A 197 -9.84 5.30 28.83
C ASP A 197 -11.34 5.02 28.76
N VAL A 198 -11.68 3.74 28.65
CA VAL A 198 -13.06 3.27 28.52
C VAL A 198 -13.90 3.69 29.74
N GLU A 199 -13.33 3.64 30.94
CA GLU A 199 -14.03 3.99 32.20
C GLU A 199 -14.45 5.46 32.21
N ASN A 200 -13.61 6.36 31.70
CA ASN A 200 -13.91 7.80 31.65
C ASN A 200 -14.34 8.29 30.26
N GLY A 201 -14.54 7.39 29.30
CA GLY A 201 -14.95 7.70 27.94
C GLY A 201 -13.97 8.58 27.15
N LYS A 202 -12.66 8.53 27.44
CA LYS A 202 -11.66 9.31 26.70
C LYS A 202 -10.99 8.47 25.62
N GLU A 203 -10.79 9.07 24.47
CA GLU A 203 -10.06 8.54 23.31
C GLU A 203 -8.93 9.51 22.96
N ASN A 204 -7.97 9.08 22.14
CA ASN A 204 -6.77 9.84 21.77
C ASN A 204 -5.93 10.22 23.01
N ILE A 205 -5.43 9.21 23.72
CA ILE A 205 -4.56 9.38 24.90
C ILE A 205 -3.09 9.08 24.59
N GLU A 206 -2.81 8.55 23.40
CA GLU A 206 -1.52 8.12 22.88
C GLU A 206 -0.65 9.28 22.39
N GLY A 207 -1.25 10.44 22.09
CA GLY A 207 -0.60 11.55 21.40
C GLY A 207 -0.87 11.54 19.89
N ASP A 208 -0.27 12.47 19.16
CA ASP A 208 -0.51 12.57 17.72
C ASP A 208 0.10 11.36 17.00
N ILE A 209 -0.68 10.69 16.17
CA ILE A 209 -0.18 9.61 15.30
C ILE A 209 -0.61 9.87 13.86
N HIS A 210 0.19 9.38 12.92
CA HIS A 210 -0.14 9.50 11.51
C HIS A 210 -0.19 8.12 10.87
N CYS A 211 -1.34 7.75 10.32
CA CYS A 211 -1.52 6.50 9.58
C CYS A 211 -1.86 6.78 8.12
N HIS A 212 -1.17 6.11 7.20
CA HIS A 212 -1.37 6.27 5.76
C HIS A 212 -1.16 4.94 5.04
N GLY A 213 -2.01 4.59 4.09
CA GLY A 213 -1.91 3.32 3.38
C GLY A 213 -2.38 3.34 1.94
N PHE A 214 -2.65 2.14 1.45
CA PHE A 214 -3.12 1.89 0.10
C PHE A 214 -3.84 0.54 0.06
N ALA A 215 -4.67 0.34 -0.97
CA ALA A 215 -5.33 -0.92 -1.25
C ALA A 215 -5.20 -1.26 -2.74
N TRP A 216 -5.34 -2.55 -3.05
CA TRP A 216 -5.22 -3.06 -4.41
C TRP A 216 -6.37 -4.00 -4.76
N ALA A 217 -6.52 -4.32 -6.05
CA ALA A 217 -7.60 -5.17 -6.53
C ALA A 217 -7.32 -6.66 -6.24
N GLU A 218 -8.33 -7.50 -6.39
CA GLU A 218 -8.20 -8.96 -6.34
C GLU A 218 -7.50 -9.51 -7.58
N SER A 219 -7.73 -8.88 -8.74
CA SER A 219 -7.08 -9.29 -9.98
C SER A 219 -5.59 -8.96 -9.94
N ALA A 220 -4.76 -9.96 -10.20
CA ALA A 220 -3.31 -9.80 -10.33
C ALA A 220 -2.93 -8.98 -11.58
N ASN A 221 -3.83 -8.89 -12.58
CA ASN A 221 -3.63 -8.10 -13.80
C ASN A 221 -4.06 -6.63 -13.66
N ASP A 222 -4.77 -6.26 -12.59
CA ASP A 222 -5.14 -4.85 -12.40
C ASP A 222 -3.87 -4.03 -12.10
N PRO A 223 -3.65 -2.88 -12.77
CA PRO A 223 -2.48 -2.04 -12.52
C PRO A 223 -2.27 -1.72 -11.03
N ILE A 224 -3.33 -1.44 -10.26
CA ILE A 224 -3.13 -1.12 -8.83
C ILE A 224 -2.60 -2.32 -8.01
N SER A 225 -2.80 -3.56 -8.50
CA SER A 225 -2.26 -4.79 -7.93
C SER A 225 -0.84 -5.09 -8.38
N VAL A 226 -0.52 -4.81 -9.64
CA VAL A 226 0.82 -4.99 -10.21
C VAL A 226 1.81 -4.04 -9.53
N TYR A 227 1.46 -2.76 -9.43
CA TYR A 227 2.35 -1.71 -8.94
C TYR A 227 2.20 -1.46 -7.42
N LYS A 228 1.56 -2.35 -6.66
CA LYS A 228 1.29 -2.13 -5.22
C LYS A 228 2.56 -1.91 -4.37
N GLY A 229 3.70 -2.47 -4.77
CA GLY A 229 4.98 -2.18 -4.11
C GLY A 229 5.51 -0.77 -4.38
N ASN A 230 5.16 -0.15 -5.52
CA ASN A 230 5.43 1.28 -5.78
C ASN A 230 4.68 2.15 -4.78
N ASN A 231 3.42 1.80 -4.49
CA ASN A 231 2.61 2.48 -3.50
C ASN A 231 3.21 2.35 -2.09
N LEU A 232 3.67 1.15 -1.70
CA LEU A 232 4.39 0.97 -0.45
C LEU A 232 5.63 1.86 -0.37
N PHE A 233 6.48 1.83 -1.40
CA PHE A 233 7.68 2.66 -1.47
C PHE A 233 7.34 4.15 -1.35
N PHE A 234 6.34 4.61 -2.10
CA PHE A 234 5.93 6.00 -2.11
C PHE A 234 5.43 6.44 -0.73
N VAL A 235 4.48 5.70 -0.15
CA VAL A 235 3.89 6.01 1.16
C VAL A 235 4.94 5.91 2.25
N SER A 236 5.65 4.78 2.36
CA SER A 236 6.50 4.55 3.52
C SER A 236 7.80 5.35 3.46
N MET A 237 8.49 5.30 2.32
CA MET A 237 9.83 5.83 2.19
C MET A 237 9.86 7.24 1.63
N TYR A 238 9.17 7.50 0.52
CA TYR A 238 9.33 8.79 -0.19
C TYR A 238 8.54 9.94 0.44
N ASP A 239 7.22 9.78 0.61
CA ASP A 239 6.36 10.83 1.16
C ASP A 239 6.58 10.97 2.66
N HIS A 240 6.28 9.95 3.45
CA HIS A 240 6.24 10.10 4.91
C HIS A 240 7.63 10.14 5.55
N MET A 241 8.52 9.19 5.26
CA MET A 241 9.86 9.21 5.85
C MET A 241 10.74 10.30 5.21
N TYR A 242 11.05 10.21 3.92
CA TYR A 242 12.04 11.07 3.27
C TYR A 242 11.56 12.52 3.14
N THR A 243 10.28 12.75 2.83
CA THR A 243 9.76 14.10 2.56
C THR A 243 9.28 14.81 3.83
N ARG A 244 8.59 14.09 4.73
CA ARG A 244 7.93 14.64 5.93
C ARG A 244 8.58 14.25 7.27
N GLY A 245 9.65 13.46 7.26
CA GLY A 245 10.34 13.05 8.48
C GLY A 245 9.58 12.11 9.41
N TYR A 246 8.46 11.51 8.99
CA TYR A 246 7.67 10.63 9.84
C TYR A 246 8.31 9.25 9.96
N VAL A 247 8.49 8.82 11.20
CA VAL A 247 9.29 7.64 11.57
C VAL A 247 8.75 6.94 12.81
N ARG A 248 9.34 5.76 13.05
CA ARG A 248 9.05 4.84 14.17
C ARG A 248 7.66 4.24 14.15
N ASN A 249 7.60 3.01 14.64
CA ASN A 249 6.38 2.26 14.81
C ASN A 249 5.65 2.64 16.10
N VAL A 250 4.35 2.39 16.11
CA VAL A 250 3.58 2.24 17.35
C VAL A 250 4.22 1.12 18.20
N PRO A 251 4.48 1.34 19.50
CA PRO A 251 5.08 0.31 20.35
C PRO A 251 4.32 -1.03 20.30
N GLY A 252 5.05 -2.10 19.99
CA GLY A 252 4.49 -3.45 19.88
C GLY A 252 3.69 -3.73 18.59
N ALA A 253 3.76 -2.83 17.61
CA ALA A 253 3.25 -3.00 16.25
C ALA A 253 4.36 -2.78 15.21
N THR A 254 4.18 -3.27 13.99
CA THR A 254 5.05 -2.90 12.86
C THR A 254 4.80 -1.45 12.45
N MET A 255 5.80 -0.78 11.87
CA MET A 255 5.63 0.57 11.33
C MET A 255 4.75 0.53 10.08
N CYS A 256 5.00 -0.42 9.18
CA CYS A 256 4.16 -0.69 8.02
C CYS A 256 3.97 -2.19 7.85
N ALA A 257 2.76 -2.61 7.52
CA ALA A 257 2.42 -3.99 7.26
C ALA A 257 1.08 -4.09 6.53
N CYS A 258 0.70 -5.33 6.19
CA CYS A 258 -0.66 -5.59 5.71
C CYS A 258 -1.71 -5.27 6.79
N ALA A 259 -2.88 -4.80 6.36
CA ALA A 259 -3.85 -4.15 7.23
C ALA A 259 -4.38 -5.10 8.34
N GLU A 260 -4.37 -6.41 8.13
CA GLU A 260 -4.73 -7.40 9.12
C GLU A 260 -3.71 -7.58 10.24
N THR A 261 -2.48 -7.07 10.12
CA THR A 261 -1.45 -7.15 11.17
C THR A 261 -1.13 -5.80 11.82
N MET A 262 -1.61 -4.71 11.21
CA MET A 262 -1.47 -3.37 11.75
C MET A 262 -2.34 -3.13 13.01
N PRO A 263 -1.97 -2.15 13.86
CA PRO A 263 -2.75 -1.74 15.02
C PRO A 263 -4.16 -1.31 14.64
N VAL A 264 -5.09 -1.43 15.59
CA VAL A 264 -6.45 -0.95 15.40
C VAL A 264 -6.48 0.55 15.64
N VAL A 265 -6.89 1.30 14.62
CA VAL A 265 -6.91 2.75 14.60
C VAL A 265 -8.26 3.24 14.07
N THR A 266 -8.61 4.50 14.32
CA THR A 266 -9.85 5.07 13.79
C THR A 266 -9.85 5.16 12.27
N ARG A 267 -8.69 5.41 11.66
CA ARG A 267 -8.55 5.60 10.21
C ARG A 267 -7.11 5.58 9.74
N ALA A 268 -6.93 5.57 8.41
CA ALA A 268 -5.69 5.94 7.75
C ALA A 268 -6.03 6.84 6.55
N ASP A 269 -5.18 7.82 6.27
CA ASP A 269 -5.13 8.48 4.96
C ASP A 269 -4.70 7.45 3.89
N CYS A 270 -4.81 7.78 2.61
CA CYS A 270 -4.35 6.85 1.59
C CYS A 270 -3.88 7.46 0.27
N THR A 271 -3.01 6.71 -0.41
CA THR A 271 -2.54 6.98 -1.76
C THR A 271 -3.10 5.96 -2.73
N GLN A 272 -3.60 6.44 -3.87
CA GLN A 272 -3.89 5.64 -5.05
C GLN A 272 -2.89 6.00 -6.17
N MET A 273 -2.74 5.09 -7.13
CA MET A 273 -1.91 5.32 -8.32
C MET A 273 -2.77 5.40 -9.57
N GLU A 274 -2.36 6.26 -10.49
CA GLU A 274 -2.78 6.19 -11.89
C GLU A 274 -1.57 5.77 -12.73
N VAL A 275 -1.72 4.66 -13.46
CA VAL A 275 -0.65 4.07 -14.26
C VAL A 275 -0.97 4.27 -15.74
N THR A 276 -0.01 4.85 -16.47
CA THR A 276 -0.04 4.90 -17.92
C THR A 276 1.02 3.97 -18.48
N GLU A 277 0.58 2.98 -19.23
CA GLU A 277 1.43 1.92 -19.76
C GLU A 277 1.04 1.57 -21.20
N THR A 278 2.04 1.11 -21.96
CA THR A 278 1.87 0.74 -23.35
C THR A 278 2.27 -0.72 -23.56
N PHE A 279 1.32 -1.47 -24.10
CA PHE A 279 1.49 -2.88 -24.48
C PHE A 279 1.53 -3.05 -25.99
N LYS A 280 2.32 -4.03 -26.42
CA LYS A 280 2.26 -4.58 -27.77
C LYS A 280 1.64 -5.97 -27.70
N PHE A 281 0.65 -6.19 -28.55
CA PHE A 281 0.10 -7.52 -28.82
C PHE A 281 0.57 -7.96 -30.20
N ASP A 282 1.00 -9.21 -30.32
CA ASP A 282 1.54 -9.77 -31.56
C ASP A 282 0.97 -11.17 -31.79
N PHE A 283 0.81 -11.53 -33.07
CA PHE A 283 0.40 -12.87 -33.48
C PHE A 283 1.39 -13.41 -34.49
N ASP A 284 2.10 -14.46 -34.12
CA ASP A 284 2.98 -15.17 -35.02
C ASP A 284 2.21 -16.30 -35.73
N ALA A 285 1.90 -16.08 -37.01
CA ALA A 285 1.23 -17.06 -37.85
C ALA A 285 2.02 -18.36 -38.08
N THR A 286 3.33 -18.36 -37.83
CA THR A 286 4.19 -19.55 -38.00
C THR A 286 4.04 -20.51 -36.82
N SER A 287 4.04 -19.97 -35.61
CA SER A 287 3.86 -20.72 -34.36
C SER A 287 2.40 -20.80 -33.91
N ASN A 288 1.50 -20.05 -34.56
CA ASN A 288 0.10 -19.88 -34.18
C ASN A 288 -0.03 -19.44 -32.71
N GLN A 289 0.82 -18.49 -32.31
CA GLN A 289 0.92 -18.00 -30.94
C GLN A 289 0.57 -16.51 -30.88
N PHE A 290 -0.32 -16.17 -29.95
CA PHE A 290 -0.63 -14.80 -29.57
C PHE A 290 0.19 -14.43 -28.32
N SER A 291 0.80 -13.24 -28.30
CA SER A 291 1.62 -12.76 -27.19
C SER A 291 1.32 -11.32 -26.83
N ALA A 292 1.67 -10.94 -25.60
CA ALA A 292 1.67 -9.57 -25.11
C ALA A 292 3.06 -9.22 -24.57
N GLU A 293 3.45 -7.96 -24.71
CA GLU A 293 4.72 -7.42 -24.23
C GLU A 293 4.44 -6.03 -23.61
N LEU A 294 4.91 -5.81 -22.39
CA LEU A 294 4.93 -4.48 -21.78
C LEU A 294 6.08 -3.68 -22.40
N CYS A 295 5.76 -2.71 -23.27
CA CYS A 295 6.76 -1.92 -23.98
C CYS A 295 7.30 -0.76 -23.14
N SER A 296 6.42 -0.09 -22.39
CA SER A 296 6.80 1.03 -21.53
C SER A 296 5.78 1.25 -20.41
N VAL A 297 6.30 1.70 -19.27
CA VAL A 297 5.54 2.36 -18.21
C VAL A 297 5.84 3.85 -18.34
N ASP A 298 4.89 4.59 -18.91
CA ASP A 298 5.11 5.98 -19.31
C ASP A 298 5.08 6.93 -18.11
N ASP A 299 4.17 6.68 -17.16
CA ASP A 299 4.07 7.43 -15.89
C ASP A 299 3.28 6.64 -14.84
N ILE A 300 3.70 6.79 -13.58
CA ILE A 300 2.93 6.39 -12.40
C ILE A 300 2.74 7.66 -11.57
N ASP A 301 1.49 8.12 -11.49
CA ASP A 301 1.11 9.26 -10.67
C ASP A 301 0.60 8.78 -9.32
N PHE A 302 1.11 9.39 -8.24
CA PHE A 302 0.74 9.08 -6.88
C PHE A 302 -0.10 10.23 -6.33
N GLN A 303 -1.35 9.94 -5.98
CA GLN A 303 -2.29 10.95 -5.53
C GLN A 303 -3.11 10.46 -4.33
N ALA A 304 -3.69 11.38 -3.58
CA ALA A 304 -4.62 11.02 -2.51
C ALA A 304 -5.78 10.21 -3.09
N CYS A 305 -6.24 9.18 -2.39
CA CYS A 305 -7.33 8.39 -2.92
C CYS A 305 -8.62 9.18 -3.03
N GLU A 306 -9.45 8.80 -3.99
CA GLU A 306 -10.84 9.23 -4.01
C GLU A 306 -11.69 8.11 -3.41
N GLY A 307 -12.31 8.38 -2.27
CA GLY A 307 -13.08 7.39 -1.54
C GLY A 307 -14.53 7.34 -1.99
N ALA A 308 -15.22 6.26 -1.62
CA ALA A 308 -16.66 6.17 -1.77
C ALA A 308 -17.38 7.34 -1.08
N ASN A 309 -18.54 7.72 -1.63
CA ASN A 309 -19.42 8.74 -1.06
C ASN A 309 -18.76 10.12 -0.84
N GLY A 310 -17.70 10.44 -1.60
CA GLY A 310 -16.95 11.69 -1.50
C GLY A 310 -16.01 11.78 -0.29
N THR A 311 -15.78 10.66 0.41
CA THR A 311 -14.87 10.60 1.56
C THR A 311 -13.44 10.38 1.07
N ASN A 312 -12.86 11.41 0.44
CA ASN A 312 -11.52 11.35 -0.14
C ASN A 312 -10.42 11.30 0.93
N ASN A 313 -9.26 10.79 0.53
CA ASN A 313 -8.09 10.57 1.37
C ASN A 313 -8.41 9.74 2.63
N ASP A 314 -9.18 8.67 2.48
CA ASP A 314 -9.53 7.76 3.56
C ASP A 314 -9.47 6.32 3.06
N LEU A 315 -8.60 5.50 3.66
CA LEU A 315 -8.29 4.15 3.18
C LEU A 315 -9.51 3.23 3.19
N GLU A 316 -10.36 3.35 4.21
CA GLU A 316 -11.57 2.53 4.33
C GLU A 316 -12.58 2.89 3.24
N ALA A 317 -12.81 4.18 3.00
CA ALA A 317 -13.68 4.65 1.94
C ALA A 317 -13.13 4.34 0.53
N TYR A 318 -11.81 4.40 0.33
CA TYR A 318 -11.18 3.97 -0.91
C TYR A 318 -11.38 2.48 -1.16
N TYR A 319 -11.24 1.64 -0.12
CA TYR A 319 -11.52 0.22 -0.23
C TYR A 319 -13.00 -0.04 -0.57
N GLU A 320 -13.93 0.69 0.05
CA GLU A 320 -15.36 0.62 -0.30
C GLU A 320 -15.59 0.97 -1.78
N ARG A 321 -14.87 1.96 -2.33
CA ARG A 321 -14.93 2.25 -3.77
C ARG A 321 -14.49 1.05 -4.61
N LEU A 322 -13.38 0.40 -4.25
CA LEU A 322 -12.91 -0.80 -4.95
C LEU A 322 -13.93 -1.95 -4.90
N VAL A 323 -14.67 -2.10 -3.79
CA VAL A 323 -15.77 -3.08 -3.73
C VAL A 323 -16.93 -2.70 -4.65
N ASN A 324 -17.32 -1.42 -4.66
CA ASN A 324 -18.37 -0.91 -5.55
C ASN A 324 -18.01 -1.06 -7.05
N GLU A 325 -16.71 -1.01 -7.36
CA GLU A 325 -16.15 -1.25 -8.70
C GLU A 325 -15.89 -2.73 -9.01
N GLU A 326 -16.30 -3.65 -8.12
CA GLU A 326 -16.10 -5.10 -8.23
C GLU A 326 -14.61 -5.53 -8.30
N LYS A 327 -13.71 -4.66 -7.84
CA LYS A 327 -12.26 -4.91 -7.76
C LYS A 327 -11.83 -5.55 -6.45
N ALA A 328 -12.64 -5.44 -5.40
CA ALA A 328 -12.37 -5.99 -4.07
C ALA A 328 -13.61 -6.68 -3.47
N LYS A 329 -13.41 -7.48 -2.42
CA LYS A 329 -14.48 -8.24 -1.77
C LYS A 329 -15.09 -7.48 -0.59
N GLU A 330 -16.42 -7.49 -0.49
CA GLU A 330 -17.16 -6.93 0.67
C GLU A 330 -16.75 -7.60 1.99
N ASP A 331 -16.46 -8.90 1.97
CA ASP A 331 -15.95 -9.62 3.15
C ASP A 331 -14.61 -9.06 3.63
N ASN A 332 -13.73 -8.66 2.71
CA ASN A 332 -12.45 -8.06 3.04
C ASN A 332 -12.62 -6.63 3.56
N LEU A 333 -13.55 -5.85 3.01
CA LEU A 333 -13.93 -4.54 3.58
C LEU A 333 -14.45 -4.68 5.03
N THR A 334 -15.32 -5.68 5.28
CA THR A 334 -15.84 -5.96 6.62
C THR A 334 -14.72 -6.31 7.60
N LYS A 335 -13.71 -7.05 7.16
CA LYS A 335 -12.52 -7.34 7.99
C LYS A 335 -11.65 -6.10 8.17
N LEU A 336 -11.43 -5.29 7.13
CA LEU A 336 -10.66 -4.04 7.19
C LEU A 336 -11.26 -3.08 8.22
N ARG A 337 -12.60 -2.96 8.27
CA ARG A 337 -13.34 -2.14 9.25
C ARG A 337 -13.18 -2.58 10.71
N LYS A 338 -12.62 -3.77 10.96
CA LYS A 338 -12.20 -4.19 12.31
C LYS A 338 -10.85 -3.61 12.72
N THR A 339 -10.01 -3.26 11.74
CA THR A 339 -8.73 -2.57 11.96
C THR A 339 -8.90 -1.06 11.86
N LEU A 340 -9.70 -0.57 10.90
CA LEU A 340 -10.05 0.83 10.71
C LEU A 340 -11.48 1.08 11.20
N VAL A 341 -11.63 1.45 12.47
CA VAL A 341 -12.93 1.42 13.16
C VAL A 341 -13.83 2.64 12.87
N GLY A 342 -13.32 3.56 12.06
CA GLY A 342 -13.99 4.77 11.61
C GLY A 342 -13.75 5.99 12.50
N LYS A 343 -13.99 7.17 11.92
CA LYS A 343 -13.99 8.47 12.62
C LYS A 343 -15.23 8.60 13.51
N GLY A 344 -15.07 9.32 14.61
CA GLY A 344 -16.17 9.75 15.48
C GLY A 344 -15.98 9.29 16.93
N GLY A 345 -16.62 10.01 17.83
CA GLY A 345 -16.50 9.74 19.26
C GLY A 345 -16.98 8.32 19.62
N ASN A 346 -16.26 7.69 20.54
CA ASN A 346 -16.51 6.37 21.11
C ASN A 346 -16.23 5.17 20.19
N LYS A 347 -15.73 5.39 18.97
CA LYS A 347 -15.41 4.28 18.04
C LYS A 347 -14.25 3.43 18.53
N CYS A 348 -13.19 4.06 19.04
CA CYS A 348 -12.07 3.32 19.63
C CYS A 348 -12.49 2.61 20.90
N ASN A 349 -13.23 3.26 21.79
CA ASN A 349 -13.68 2.64 23.04
C ASN A 349 -14.59 1.43 22.78
N THR A 350 -15.53 1.51 21.84
CA THR A 350 -16.34 0.36 21.44
C THR A 350 -15.49 -0.78 20.87
N ALA A 351 -14.44 -0.48 20.10
CA ALA A 351 -13.51 -1.48 19.59
C ALA A 351 -12.70 -2.13 20.72
N ILE A 352 -12.21 -1.34 21.68
CA ILE A 352 -11.49 -1.80 22.87
C ILE A 352 -12.38 -2.71 23.72
N GLU A 353 -13.61 -2.31 24.03
CA GLU A 353 -14.56 -3.12 24.79
C GLU A 353 -14.82 -4.47 24.12
N SER A 354 -15.08 -4.44 22.80
CA SER A 354 -15.31 -5.63 22.00
C SER A 354 -14.09 -6.56 22.04
N PHE A 355 -12.89 -6.01 21.90
CA PHE A 355 -11.63 -6.76 21.95
C PHE A 355 -11.39 -7.38 23.33
N LEU A 356 -11.53 -6.60 24.42
CA LEU A 356 -11.34 -7.09 25.78
C LEU A 356 -12.32 -8.21 26.13
N ALA A 357 -13.57 -8.13 25.67
CA ALA A 357 -14.53 -9.20 25.81
C ALA A 357 -14.05 -10.51 25.14
N THR A 358 -13.38 -10.44 23.98
CA THR A 358 -12.78 -11.63 23.35
C THR A 358 -11.64 -12.25 24.15
N LYS A 359 -10.95 -11.42 24.96
CA LYS A 359 -9.90 -11.88 25.89
C LYS A 359 -10.46 -12.27 27.27
N GLY A 360 -11.79 -12.27 27.44
CA GLY A 360 -12.46 -12.64 28.69
C GLY A 360 -12.44 -11.56 29.77
N ILE A 361 -12.23 -10.29 29.38
CA ILE A 361 -12.19 -9.13 30.28
C ILE A 361 -13.44 -8.31 30.03
N ASP A 362 -14.35 -8.27 30.99
CA ASP A 362 -15.58 -7.47 30.92
C ASP A 362 -15.42 -6.17 31.72
N LEU A 363 -15.43 -5.04 31.01
CA LEU A 363 -15.36 -3.70 31.61
C LEU A 363 -16.73 -3.21 32.15
N MET A 364 -17.83 -3.92 31.85
CA MET A 364 -19.20 -3.55 32.23
C MET A 364 -19.62 -4.06 33.61
N THR A 365 -18.72 -4.68 34.38
CA THR A 365 -18.99 -5.12 35.76
C THR A 365 -18.27 -4.27 36.80
N LYS A 366 -18.90 -3.16 37.19
CA LYS A 366 -18.83 -2.61 38.55
C LYS A 366 -20.19 -2.13 39.03
#